data_AF-A0A7W4ZQP2-F1
#
_entry.id   AF-A0A7W4ZQP2-F1
#
_cell.length_a   1.000
_cell.length_b   1.000
_cell.length_c   1.000
_cell.angle_alpha   90.00
_cell.angle_beta   90.00
_cell.angle_gamma   90.00
#
_symmetry.space_group_name_H-M   'P 1'
#
loop_
_entity.id
_entity.type
_entity.pdbx_description
1 polymer ?
#
loop_
_entity_poly.entity_id
_entity_poly.type
_entity_poly.pdbx_seq_one_letter_code
_entity_poly.pdbx_strand_id
1 'polypeptide(L)'
;MDMLTIGAFAKACRLSPKALRLYDELDLLRPARVDPDTGYRYYAVAQLEQARLVAWLRRLGMPLAEIRRVGRLCELDSTAAAREIRAYWARIEAETAVRRDLAAFLVDHLTTDSPEPGKDTAMLELRYSAHSDTGRVRPANQDTAYAGTRLLAVADGFGPAGAPASSAAVEALRFLDTDETPAGGVLNLLEDAVRGAAQAVQDVAGGADDGTTLTALLWTGSRLALVHIGDSRAYLLRDGELFLITHDHTVVQSMIDEGRLTAEEAVSHPQRALLLKALTGGGTAVIPDLRLHDAHPGDRYLLCSDGLSSVVPEDRILDLLTSPISPDKAVKALVGAANKAGGPDNVSCVVADVVAA
;
A
#
# COMPACT_ATOMS: atom_id res chain seq x y z
N MET A 1 -41.40 23.63 18.02
CA MET A 1 -40.12 22.90 18.20
C MET A 1 -39.19 23.83 18.93
N ASP A 2 -38.72 23.43 20.11
CA ASP A 2 -37.80 24.27 20.89
C ASP A 2 -36.48 24.41 20.13
N MET A 3 -36.20 25.64 19.73
CA MET A 3 -35.01 26.03 18.98
C MET A 3 -34.06 26.76 19.92
N LEU A 4 -32.79 26.36 19.91
CA LEU A 4 -31.73 26.96 20.68
C LEU A 4 -30.86 27.82 19.76
N THR A 5 -30.44 28.98 20.27
CA THR A 5 -29.40 29.78 19.62
C THR A 5 -28.10 28.99 19.57
N ILE A 6 -27.23 29.26 18.58
CA ILE A 6 -25.92 28.59 18.49
C ILE A 6 -25.12 28.63 19.81
N GLY A 7 -25.23 29.72 20.59
CA GLY A 7 -24.59 29.85 21.91
C GLY A 7 -25.22 28.95 22.98
N ALA A 8 -26.55 28.91 23.07
CA ALA A 8 -27.26 28.04 24.01
C ALA A 8 -27.06 26.56 23.67
N PHE A 9 -27.10 26.21 22.37
CA PHE A 9 -26.85 24.86 21.88
C PHE A 9 -25.41 24.41 22.15
N ALA A 10 -24.42 25.25 21.83
CA ALA A 10 -23.00 25.02 22.12
C ALA A 10 -22.77 24.69 23.60
N LYS A 11 -23.38 25.46 24.51
CA LYS A 11 -23.28 25.22 25.95
C LYS A 11 -23.90 23.88 26.35
N ALA A 12 -25.04 23.51 25.77
CA ALA A 12 -25.76 22.28 26.08
C ALA A 12 -25.03 21.00 25.59
N CYS A 13 -24.32 21.07 24.46
CA CYS A 13 -23.52 19.96 23.92
C CYS A 13 -22.02 20.03 24.24
N ARG A 14 -21.59 21.03 25.03
CA ARG A 14 -20.18 21.30 25.38
C ARG A 14 -19.26 21.46 24.16
N LEU A 15 -19.79 22.00 23.08
CA LEU A 15 -19.03 22.37 21.88
C LEU A 15 -18.84 23.89 21.84
N SER A 16 -17.91 24.37 21.01
CA SER A 16 -17.78 25.81 20.76
C SER A 16 -18.71 26.25 19.62
N PRO A 17 -19.23 27.48 19.62
CA PRO A 17 -19.96 28.03 18.48
C PRO A 17 -19.16 27.99 17.17
N LYS A 18 -17.83 28.10 17.25
CA LYS A 18 -16.93 27.95 16.10
C LYS A 18 -16.94 26.53 15.54
N ALA A 19 -16.94 25.51 16.41
CA ALA A 19 -17.04 24.11 15.99
C ALA A 19 -18.38 23.81 15.31
N LEU A 20 -19.48 24.37 15.82
CA LEU A 20 -20.81 24.18 15.20
C LEU A 20 -20.91 24.79 13.79
N ARG A 21 -20.24 25.92 13.53
CA ARG A 21 -20.12 26.49 12.18
C ARG A 21 -19.31 25.59 11.25
N LEU A 22 -18.20 25.04 11.75
CA LEU A 22 -17.40 24.09 10.97
C LEU A 22 -18.19 22.79 10.67
N TYR A 23 -19.00 22.30 11.60
CA TYR A 23 -19.80 21.09 11.38
C TYR A 23 -20.96 21.30 10.42
N ASP A 24 -21.49 22.51 10.35
CA ASP A 24 -22.43 22.92 9.32
C ASP A 24 -21.77 22.87 7.94
N GLU A 25 -20.59 23.51 7.78
CA GLU A 25 -19.83 23.51 6.52
C GLU A 25 -19.42 22.11 6.03
N LEU A 26 -19.15 21.20 6.95
CA LEU A 26 -18.70 19.83 6.64
C LEU A 26 -19.84 18.81 6.53
N ASP A 27 -21.10 19.24 6.64
CA ASP A 27 -22.27 18.37 6.67
C ASP A 27 -22.24 17.31 7.78
N LEU A 28 -21.65 17.66 8.93
CA LEU A 28 -21.65 16.84 10.14
C LEU A 28 -22.84 17.15 11.06
N LEU A 29 -23.24 18.42 11.15
CA LEU A 29 -24.35 18.86 11.97
C LEU A 29 -24.91 20.18 11.44
N ARG A 30 -25.87 20.10 10.53
CA ARG A 30 -26.51 21.27 9.93
C ARG A 30 -27.47 21.94 10.93
N PRO A 31 -27.52 23.28 10.99
CA PRO A 31 -28.51 23.99 11.78
C PRO A 31 -29.92 23.71 11.25
N ALA A 32 -30.88 23.58 12.16
CA ALA A 32 -32.30 23.40 11.79
C ALA A 32 -32.88 24.65 11.10
N ARG A 33 -32.33 25.84 11.38
CA ARG A 33 -32.67 27.08 10.69
C ARG A 33 -31.48 28.03 10.68
N VAL A 34 -31.28 28.70 9.53
CA VAL A 34 -30.39 29.84 9.41
C VAL A 34 -31.24 31.08 9.12
N ASP A 35 -31.00 32.16 9.85
CA ASP A 35 -31.61 33.46 9.59
C ASP A 35 -31.12 33.99 8.24
N PRO A 36 -32.02 34.26 7.28
CA PRO A 36 -31.63 34.66 5.92
C PRO A 36 -30.98 36.05 5.87
N ASP A 37 -31.31 36.93 6.81
CA ASP A 37 -30.84 38.33 6.80
C ASP A 37 -29.54 38.47 7.61
N THR A 38 -29.41 37.74 8.72
CA THR A 38 -28.26 37.87 9.63
C THR A 38 -27.29 36.68 9.61
N GLY A 39 -27.63 35.59 8.92
CA GLY A 39 -26.84 34.34 8.91
C GLY A 39 -26.80 33.62 10.27
N TYR A 40 -27.69 33.99 11.20
CA TYR A 40 -27.68 33.46 12.57
C TYR A 40 -28.24 32.04 12.61
N ARG A 41 -27.56 31.14 13.30
CA ARG A 41 -27.88 29.71 13.31
C ARG A 41 -28.69 29.31 14.53
N TYR A 42 -29.72 28.52 14.29
CA TYR A 42 -30.60 27.92 15.28
C TYR A 42 -30.60 26.40 15.13
N TYR A 43 -30.54 25.71 16.25
CA TYR A 43 -30.50 24.24 16.32
C TYR A 43 -31.70 23.74 17.13
N ALA A 44 -32.30 22.63 16.72
CA ALA A 44 -33.38 22.03 17.47
C ALA A 44 -32.84 21.24 18.68
N VAL A 45 -33.61 21.18 19.78
CA VAL A 45 -33.24 20.38 20.97
C VAL A 45 -33.00 18.91 20.62
N ALA A 46 -33.72 18.36 19.63
CA ALA A 46 -33.53 16.98 19.15
C ALA A 46 -32.12 16.73 18.57
N GLN A 47 -31.42 17.77 18.10
CA GLN A 47 -30.06 17.64 17.54
C GLN A 47 -28.98 17.48 18.61
N LEU A 48 -29.33 17.57 19.90
CA LEU A 48 -28.37 17.45 21.00
C LEU A 48 -27.72 16.07 21.07
N GLU A 49 -28.44 14.99 20.74
CA GLU A 49 -27.88 13.64 20.75
C GLU A 49 -26.83 13.46 19.65
N GLN A 50 -27.13 13.92 18.44
CA GLN A 50 -26.17 13.94 17.32
C GLN A 50 -24.93 14.79 17.65
N ALA A 51 -25.13 15.98 18.26
CA ALA A 51 -24.03 16.84 18.68
C ALA A 51 -23.13 16.20 19.75
N ARG A 52 -23.73 15.46 20.70
CA ARG A 52 -22.97 14.71 21.73
C ARG A 52 -22.18 13.55 21.12
N LEU A 53 -22.77 12.82 20.17
CA LEU A 53 -22.07 11.76 19.44
C LEU A 53 -20.84 12.30 18.71
N VAL A 54 -20.98 13.40 17.95
CA VAL A 54 -19.86 14.07 17.29
C VAL A 54 -18.78 14.47 18.30
N ALA A 55 -19.18 15.01 19.46
CA ALA A 55 -18.24 15.39 20.52
C ALA A 55 -17.46 14.18 21.09
N TRP A 56 -18.14 13.04 21.31
CA TRP A 56 -17.50 11.81 21.81
C TRP A 56 -16.54 11.21 20.79
N LEU A 57 -16.94 11.12 19.52
CA LEU A 57 -16.08 10.58 18.46
C LEU A 57 -14.85 11.45 18.23
N ARG A 58 -14.98 12.78 18.33
CA ARG A 58 -13.80 13.67 18.30
C ARG A 58 -12.87 13.47 19.48
N ARG A 59 -13.41 13.18 20.67
CA ARG A 59 -12.61 12.90 21.85
C ARG A 59 -11.86 11.57 21.74
N LEU A 60 -12.39 10.62 20.96
CA LEU A 60 -11.69 9.40 20.54
C LEU A 60 -10.60 9.64 19.50
N GLY A 61 -10.42 10.88 19.02
CA GLY A 61 -9.43 11.21 17.99
C GLY A 61 -9.91 10.96 16.55
N MET A 62 -11.18 10.58 16.37
CA MET A 62 -11.70 10.23 15.05
C MET A 62 -11.70 11.45 14.09
N PRO A 63 -11.18 11.30 12.85
CA PRO A 63 -11.22 12.36 11.85
C PRO A 63 -12.65 12.77 11.48
N LEU A 64 -12.87 14.06 11.19
CA LEU A 64 -14.21 14.60 10.90
C LEU A 64 -14.91 13.90 9.73
N ALA A 65 -14.15 13.46 8.72
CA ALA A 65 -14.69 12.71 7.58
C ALA A 65 -15.28 11.34 7.98
N GLU A 66 -14.64 10.65 8.93
CA GLU A 66 -15.11 9.36 9.46
C GLU A 66 -16.30 9.57 10.41
N ILE A 67 -16.25 10.62 11.25
CA ILE A 67 -17.38 10.99 12.10
C ILE A 67 -18.63 11.26 11.27
N ARG A 68 -18.49 11.91 10.11
CA ARG A 68 -19.61 12.13 9.18
C ARG A 68 -20.20 10.81 8.67
N ARG A 69 -19.36 9.82 8.35
CA ARG A 69 -19.79 8.48 7.92
C ARG A 69 -20.57 7.77 9.03
N VAL A 70 -20.03 7.77 10.24
CA VAL A 70 -20.70 7.19 11.43
C VAL A 70 -22.04 7.90 11.69
N GLY A 71 -22.09 9.22 11.57
CA GLY A 71 -23.31 10.00 11.72
C GLY A 71 -24.42 9.59 10.74
N ARG A 72 -24.11 9.42 9.45
CA ARG A 72 -25.08 8.92 8.45
C ARG A 72 -25.56 7.50 8.76
N LEU A 73 -24.67 6.65 9.23
CA LEU A 73 -25.02 5.27 9.59
C LEU A 73 -25.93 5.23 10.82
N CYS A 74 -25.75 6.11 11.80
CA CYS A 74 -26.65 6.16 12.96
C CYS A 74 -28.11 6.45 12.60
N GLU A 75 -28.37 7.14 11.49
CA GLU A 75 -29.73 7.42 11.01
C GLU A 75 -30.39 6.20 10.33
N LEU A 76 -29.59 5.22 9.88
CA LEU A 76 -30.02 4.10 9.05
C LEU A 76 -29.91 2.74 9.79
N ASP A 77 -28.78 2.50 10.46
CA ASP A 77 -28.45 1.28 11.17
C ASP A 77 -27.42 1.54 12.29
N SER A 78 -27.92 1.54 13.54
CA SER A 78 -27.09 1.70 14.74
C SER A 78 -26.01 0.61 14.90
N THR A 79 -26.24 -0.59 14.38
CA THR A 79 -25.30 -1.71 14.45
C THR A 79 -24.17 -1.55 13.44
N ALA A 80 -24.46 -1.05 12.23
CA ALA A 80 -23.42 -0.65 11.28
C ALA A 80 -22.54 0.49 11.81
N ALA A 81 -23.15 1.52 12.41
CA ALA A 81 -22.40 2.60 13.04
C ALA A 81 -21.48 2.11 14.17
N ALA A 82 -21.96 1.17 15.00
CA ALA A 82 -21.15 0.56 16.06
C ALA A 82 -19.96 -0.26 15.51
N ARG A 83 -20.15 -0.98 14.38
CA ARG A 83 -19.06 -1.71 13.71
C ARG A 83 -17.98 -0.76 13.17
N GLU A 84 -18.37 0.35 12.57
CA GLU A 84 -17.42 1.36 12.08
C GLU A 84 -16.58 1.96 13.21
N ILE A 85 -17.19 2.26 14.36
CA ILE A 85 -16.46 2.75 15.53
C ILE A 85 -15.46 1.70 16.03
N ARG A 86 -15.84 0.43 16.09
CA ARG A 86 -14.94 -0.67 16.47
C ARG A 86 -13.79 -0.85 15.47
N ALA A 87 -14.09 -0.79 14.17
CA ALA A 87 -13.09 -0.91 13.12
C ALA A 87 -12.08 0.24 13.15
N TYR A 88 -12.55 1.47 13.39
CA TYR A 88 -11.67 2.62 13.63
C TYR A 88 -10.75 2.38 14.83
N TRP A 89 -11.31 1.96 15.97
CA TRP A 89 -10.50 1.76 17.18
C TRP A 89 -9.49 0.61 17.01
N ALA A 90 -9.87 -0.49 16.35
CA ALA A 90 -8.95 -1.58 16.04
C ALA A 90 -7.77 -1.13 15.16
N ARG A 91 -7.99 -0.24 14.18
CA ARG A 91 -6.91 0.38 13.39
C ARG A 91 -5.96 1.19 14.25
N ILE A 92 -6.50 2.03 15.15
CA ILE A 92 -5.69 2.85 16.06
C ILE A 92 -4.89 1.98 17.04
N GLU A 93 -5.50 0.92 17.60
CA GLU A 93 -4.80 -0.02 18.48
C GLU A 93 -3.67 -0.74 17.75
N ALA A 94 -3.91 -1.19 16.52
CA ALA A 94 -2.88 -1.82 15.69
C ALA A 94 -1.71 -0.85 15.40
N GLU A 95 -2.00 0.37 14.94
CA GLU A 95 -0.97 1.39 14.72
C GLU A 95 -0.19 1.74 16.01
N THR A 96 -0.89 1.81 17.14
CA THR A 96 -0.29 2.15 18.43
C THR A 96 0.57 1.01 18.96
N ALA A 97 0.16 -0.25 18.78
CA ALA A 97 0.95 -1.42 19.11
C ALA A 97 2.27 -1.41 18.32
N VAL A 98 2.21 -1.18 17.01
CA VAL A 98 3.40 -1.08 16.14
C VAL A 98 4.36 0.04 16.58
N ARG A 99 3.83 1.22 16.94
CA ARG A 99 4.65 2.35 17.46
C ARG A 99 5.24 2.04 18.83
N ARG A 100 4.48 1.37 19.72
CA ARG A 100 4.94 0.97 21.05
C ARG A 100 6.06 -0.04 20.94
N ASP A 101 5.96 -1.01 20.04
CA ASP A 101 6.97 -2.04 19.85
C ASP A 101 8.26 -1.44 19.25
N LEU A 102 8.14 -0.46 18.33
CA LEU A 102 9.28 0.34 17.86
C LEU A 102 9.91 1.16 19.00
N ALA A 103 9.12 1.79 19.85
CA ALA A 103 9.64 2.56 20.98
C ALA A 103 10.38 1.65 21.98
N ALA A 104 9.87 0.44 22.25
CA ALA A 104 10.52 -0.54 23.09
C ALA A 104 11.87 -0.99 22.50
N PHE A 105 11.91 -1.27 21.19
CA PHE A 105 13.14 -1.59 20.47
C PHE A 105 14.17 -0.45 20.56
N LEU A 106 13.76 0.80 20.32
CA LEU A 106 14.66 1.95 20.38
C LEU A 106 15.21 2.18 21.80
N VAL A 107 14.39 1.98 22.83
CA VAL A 107 14.85 2.06 24.23
C VAL A 107 15.90 0.98 24.49
N ASP A 108 15.66 -0.26 24.07
CA ASP A 108 16.61 -1.36 24.24
C ASP A 108 17.93 -1.07 23.52
N HIS A 109 17.86 -0.67 22.24
CA HIS A 109 19.01 -0.34 21.40
C HIS A 109 19.86 0.83 21.95
N LEU A 110 19.23 1.85 22.55
CA LEU A 110 19.93 3.01 23.09
C LEU A 110 20.45 2.79 24.51
N THR A 111 20.01 1.72 25.19
CA THR A 111 20.42 1.43 26.58
C THR A 111 21.44 0.30 26.70
N THR A 112 21.72 -0.45 25.63
CA THR A 112 22.80 -1.44 25.57
C THR A 112 24.06 -0.89 24.91
N ASP A 113 25.13 -0.72 25.69
CA ASP A 113 26.49 -0.51 25.17
C ASP A 113 27.03 -1.85 24.61
N SER A 114 27.05 -1.97 23.28
CA SER A 114 27.52 -3.14 22.48
C SER A 114 26.62 -4.40 22.55
N PRO A 115 26.30 -5.05 21.42
CA PRO A 115 25.42 -6.21 21.41
C PRO A 115 26.21 -7.48 21.76
N GLU A 116 25.98 -8.04 22.94
CA GLU A 116 26.05 -9.51 23.09
C GLU A 116 24.70 -10.11 22.67
N PRO A 117 24.69 -11.13 21.79
CA PRO A 117 23.46 -11.72 21.30
C PRO A 117 22.87 -12.65 22.37
N GLY A 118 21.74 -12.26 22.95
CA GLY A 118 20.95 -13.20 23.76
C GLY A 118 19.71 -12.62 24.41
N LYS A 119 18.54 -12.77 23.76
CA LYS A 119 17.44 -13.67 24.18
C LYS A 119 16.17 -13.47 23.33
N ASP A 120 15.76 -14.54 22.65
CA ASP A 120 14.41 -14.81 22.13
C ASP A 120 13.79 -13.89 21.05
N THR A 121 14.60 -13.28 20.19
CA THR A 121 14.16 -12.95 18.82
C THR A 121 14.57 -14.12 17.93
N ALA A 122 13.62 -14.96 17.52
CA ALA A 122 13.86 -15.96 16.49
C ALA A 122 14.46 -15.22 15.28
N MET A 123 15.73 -15.49 14.96
CA MET A 123 16.36 -14.94 13.77
C MET A 123 15.54 -15.43 12.58
N LEU A 124 15.12 -14.52 11.69
CA LEU A 124 14.33 -14.86 10.51
C LEU A 124 15.25 -14.79 9.29
N GLU A 125 15.10 -15.77 8.40
CA GLU A 125 15.80 -15.93 7.13
C GLU A 125 14.79 -15.79 5.98
N LEU A 126 15.25 -15.26 4.84
CA LEU A 126 14.52 -15.36 3.58
C LEU A 126 15.08 -16.51 2.75
N ARG A 127 14.21 -17.45 2.37
CA ARG A 127 14.48 -18.38 1.27
C ARG A 127 13.80 -17.87 0.03
N TYR A 128 14.55 -17.57 -1.01
CA TYR A 128 14.01 -16.86 -2.16
C TYR A 128 14.46 -17.44 -3.49
N SER A 129 13.71 -17.12 -4.53
CA SER A 129 14.10 -17.38 -5.92
C SER A 129 13.46 -16.33 -6.82
N ALA A 130 14.20 -15.94 -7.87
CA ALA A 130 13.72 -15.07 -8.93
C ALA A 130 13.71 -15.84 -10.25
N HIS A 131 12.70 -15.60 -11.08
CA HIS A 131 12.68 -16.10 -12.45
C HIS A 131 12.07 -15.06 -13.38
N SER A 132 12.64 -14.96 -14.57
CA SER A 132 12.19 -14.05 -15.62
C SER A 132 12.27 -14.79 -16.96
N ASP A 133 11.18 -14.75 -17.72
CA ASP A 133 11.02 -15.46 -18.99
C ASP A 133 10.43 -14.51 -20.03
N THR A 134 10.92 -14.60 -21.27
CA THR A 134 10.46 -13.76 -22.38
C THR A 134 8.98 -13.95 -22.71
N GLY A 135 8.36 -15.05 -22.28
CA GLY A 135 7.04 -15.46 -22.72
C GLY A 135 7.08 -16.12 -24.10
N ARG A 136 5.92 -16.19 -24.76
CA ARG A 136 5.78 -16.88 -26.06
C ARG A 136 5.65 -15.94 -27.25
N VAL A 137 5.24 -14.70 -27.00
CA VAL A 137 4.88 -13.75 -28.06
C VAL A 137 5.94 -12.66 -28.24
N ARG A 138 6.54 -12.17 -27.15
CA ARG A 138 7.52 -11.08 -27.22
C ARG A 138 8.84 -11.54 -27.85
N PRO A 139 9.52 -10.68 -28.63
CA PRO A 139 10.79 -11.02 -29.28
C PRO A 139 11.99 -10.95 -28.33
N ALA A 140 11.85 -10.23 -27.21
CA ALA A 140 12.90 -10.02 -26.22
C ALA A 140 12.26 -9.86 -24.84
N ASN A 141 13.06 -10.15 -23.80
CA ASN A 141 12.68 -9.91 -22.42
C ASN A 141 13.14 -8.53 -21.99
N GLN A 142 12.20 -7.69 -21.56
CA GLN A 142 12.43 -6.35 -21.05
C GLN A 142 12.25 -6.27 -19.53
N ASP A 143 11.83 -7.35 -18.88
CA ASP A 143 11.73 -7.42 -17.44
C ASP A 143 13.08 -7.73 -16.79
N THR A 144 13.21 -7.29 -15.54
CA THR A 144 14.28 -7.70 -14.64
C THR A 144 13.68 -8.17 -13.31
N ALA A 145 14.08 -9.36 -12.86
CA ALA A 145 13.77 -9.87 -11.52
C ALA A 145 15.06 -10.12 -10.74
N TYR A 146 15.06 -9.73 -9.46
CA TYR A 146 16.19 -9.90 -8.57
C TYR A 146 15.72 -10.40 -7.20
N ALA A 147 16.48 -11.32 -6.63
CA ALA A 147 16.26 -11.80 -5.28
C ALA A 147 17.61 -12.00 -4.60
N GLY A 148 17.78 -11.31 -3.49
CA GLY A 148 18.94 -11.34 -2.61
C GLY A 148 18.53 -11.61 -1.16
N THR A 149 19.50 -11.59 -0.26
CA THR A 149 19.30 -11.94 1.16
C THR A 149 18.41 -10.95 1.89
N ARG A 150 18.34 -9.72 1.38
CA ARG A 150 17.54 -8.62 1.92
C ARG A 150 16.65 -7.97 0.87
N LEU A 151 17.08 -7.88 -0.38
CA LEU A 151 16.35 -7.18 -1.43
C LEU A 151 15.67 -8.16 -2.40
N LEU A 152 14.38 -7.98 -2.61
CA LEU A 152 13.61 -8.60 -3.68
C LEU A 152 13.09 -7.50 -4.59
N ALA A 153 13.20 -7.65 -5.90
CA ALA A 153 12.74 -6.64 -6.84
C ALA A 153 12.24 -7.24 -8.16
N VAL A 154 11.22 -6.61 -8.74
CA VAL A 154 10.77 -6.83 -10.11
C VAL A 154 10.59 -5.45 -10.76
N ALA A 155 11.09 -5.32 -11.99
CA ALA A 155 10.95 -4.16 -12.83
C ALA A 155 10.53 -4.62 -14.24
N ASP A 156 9.42 -4.08 -14.73
CA ASP A 156 8.88 -4.34 -16.07
C ASP A 156 9.27 -3.18 -16.98
N GLY A 157 10.05 -3.47 -18.01
CA GLY A 157 10.62 -2.45 -18.90
C GLY A 157 9.77 -2.26 -20.15
N PHE A 158 9.50 -1.02 -20.53
CA PHE A 158 8.75 -0.69 -21.74
C PHE A 158 9.49 0.30 -22.64
N GLY A 159 9.05 0.37 -23.90
CA GLY A 159 9.68 1.17 -24.94
C GLY A 159 10.94 0.51 -25.52
N PRO A 160 11.53 1.07 -26.59
CA PRO A 160 12.80 0.61 -27.16
C PRO A 160 13.92 0.35 -26.14
N ALA A 161 14.00 1.15 -25.08
CA ALA A 161 15.00 1.01 -24.02
C ALA A 161 14.48 0.31 -22.75
N GLY A 162 13.38 -0.46 -22.82
CA GLY A 162 12.79 -1.12 -21.65
C GLY A 162 13.72 -2.08 -20.91
N ALA A 163 14.45 -2.94 -21.64
CA ALA A 163 15.40 -3.89 -21.04
C ALA A 163 16.56 -3.19 -20.29
N PRO A 164 17.27 -2.21 -20.87
CA PRO A 164 18.27 -1.47 -20.11
C PRO A 164 17.66 -0.63 -18.97
N ALA A 165 16.45 -0.09 -19.14
CA ALA A 165 15.76 0.67 -18.08
C ALA A 165 15.42 -0.18 -16.85
N SER A 166 14.79 -1.35 -17.03
CA SER A 166 14.44 -2.25 -15.92
C SER A 166 15.69 -2.77 -15.19
N SER A 167 16.73 -3.10 -15.95
CA SER A 167 18.02 -3.50 -15.41
C SER A 167 18.66 -2.38 -14.59
N ALA A 168 18.73 -1.16 -15.14
CA ALA A 168 19.29 0.00 -14.45
C ALA A 168 18.54 0.32 -13.14
N ALA A 169 17.21 0.23 -13.14
CA ALA A 169 16.40 0.44 -11.95
C ALA A 169 16.72 -0.57 -10.84
N VAL A 170 16.80 -1.87 -11.17
CA VAL A 170 17.09 -2.92 -10.19
C VAL A 170 18.54 -2.87 -9.71
N GLU A 171 19.50 -2.63 -10.61
CA GLU A 171 20.93 -2.49 -10.26
C GLU A 171 21.15 -1.33 -9.28
N ALA A 172 20.43 -0.22 -9.45
CA ALA A 172 20.53 0.93 -8.55
C ALA A 172 20.09 0.62 -7.11
N LEU A 173 19.29 -0.42 -6.88
CA LEU A 173 18.85 -0.84 -5.54
C LEU A 173 19.78 -1.89 -4.91
N ARG A 174 20.67 -2.55 -5.67
CA ARG A 174 21.40 -3.73 -5.20
C ARG A 174 22.30 -3.50 -3.98
N PHE A 175 22.79 -2.28 -3.77
CA PHE A 175 23.58 -1.96 -2.57
C PHE A 175 22.80 -2.19 -1.26
N LEU A 176 21.47 -2.13 -1.31
CA LEU A 176 20.59 -2.43 -0.18
C LEU A 176 20.62 -3.90 0.25
N ASP A 177 21.08 -4.80 -0.63
CA ASP A 177 21.23 -6.22 -0.31
C ASP A 177 22.48 -6.51 0.53
N THR A 178 23.49 -5.63 0.47
CA THR A 178 24.78 -5.82 1.13
C THR A 178 24.99 -4.91 2.33
N ASP A 179 24.41 -3.71 2.32
CA ASP A 179 24.68 -2.70 3.32
C ASP A 179 23.75 -2.84 4.55
N GLU A 180 24.34 -2.68 5.74
CA GLU A 180 23.55 -2.54 6.97
C GLU A 180 22.67 -1.29 6.88
N THR A 181 21.38 -1.43 7.20
CA THR A 181 20.41 -0.34 7.13
C THR A 181 20.88 0.83 8.00
N PRO A 182 21.16 2.03 7.45
CA PRO A 182 21.65 3.16 8.24
C PRO A 182 20.62 3.63 9.27
N ALA A 183 21.10 4.30 10.32
CA ALA A 183 20.28 4.86 11.41
C ALA A 183 19.23 5.92 10.96
N GLY A 184 19.22 6.32 9.68
CA GLY A 184 18.35 7.35 9.09
C GLY A 184 16.92 6.91 8.75
N GLY A 185 16.53 5.68 9.08
CA GLY A 185 15.20 5.14 8.81
C GLY A 185 15.07 4.55 7.40
N VAL A 186 14.56 3.32 7.33
CA VAL A 186 14.46 2.50 6.12
C VAL A 186 13.72 3.21 4.98
N LEU A 187 12.70 4.01 5.30
CA LEU A 187 11.89 4.70 4.29
C LEU A 187 12.66 5.81 3.56
N ASN A 188 13.49 6.59 4.27
CA ASN A 188 14.33 7.62 3.65
C ASN A 188 15.38 6.98 2.73
N LEU A 189 15.99 5.88 3.19
CA LEU A 189 16.93 5.09 2.40
C LEU A 189 16.28 4.59 1.09
N LEU A 190 15.04 4.10 1.16
CA LEU A 190 14.30 3.67 -0.01
C LEU A 190 13.93 4.83 -0.93
N GLU A 191 13.56 5.99 -0.41
CA GLU A 191 13.29 7.18 -1.21
C GLU A 191 14.55 7.63 -1.98
N ASP A 192 15.70 7.65 -1.32
CA ASP A 192 16.99 7.95 -1.96
C ASP A 192 17.38 6.90 -2.99
N ALA A 193 17.16 5.61 -2.70
CA ALA A 193 17.42 4.52 -3.64
C ALA A 193 16.52 4.61 -4.88
N VAL A 194 15.24 4.96 -4.72
CA VAL A 194 14.31 5.20 -5.84
C VAL A 194 14.75 6.39 -6.67
N ARG A 195 15.25 7.46 -6.04
CA ARG A 195 15.79 8.61 -6.77
C ARG A 195 17.03 8.22 -7.58
N GLY A 196 17.91 7.40 -7.01
CA GLY A 196 19.05 6.80 -7.72
C GLY A 196 18.60 5.95 -8.91
N ALA A 197 17.58 5.11 -8.73
CA ALA A 197 16.99 4.31 -9.81
C ALA A 197 16.38 5.18 -10.91
N ALA A 198 15.64 6.22 -10.55
CA ALA A 198 15.07 7.18 -11.50
C ALA A 198 16.17 7.83 -12.36
N GLN A 199 17.29 8.23 -11.74
CA GLN A 199 18.43 8.79 -12.47
C GLN A 199 19.07 7.74 -13.39
N ALA A 200 19.30 6.53 -12.89
CA ALA A 200 19.89 5.44 -13.68
C ALA A 200 19.03 5.09 -14.91
N VAL A 201 17.70 5.10 -14.76
CA VAL A 201 16.75 4.91 -15.89
C VAL A 201 16.84 6.07 -16.88
N GLN A 202 16.92 7.31 -16.41
CA GLN A 202 17.08 8.47 -17.29
C GLN A 202 18.35 8.43 -18.13
N ASP A 203 19.44 7.92 -17.57
CA ASP A 203 20.74 7.85 -18.24
C ASP A 203 20.75 6.82 -19.39
N VAL A 204 19.88 5.79 -19.32
CA VAL A 204 19.81 4.72 -20.33
C VAL A 204 18.61 4.82 -21.27
N ALA A 205 17.57 5.56 -20.88
CA ALA A 205 16.37 5.77 -21.68
C ALA A 205 16.64 6.67 -22.89
N GLY A 206 16.00 6.37 -24.03
CA GLY A 206 16.09 7.17 -25.26
C GLY A 206 15.08 8.33 -25.31
N GLY A 207 14.14 8.40 -24.36
CA GLY A 207 13.13 9.44 -24.29
C GLY A 207 12.08 9.20 -23.20
N ALA A 208 11.00 9.98 -23.21
CA ALA A 208 9.93 9.89 -22.20
C ALA A 208 9.04 8.64 -22.36
N ASP A 209 9.01 8.04 -23.55
CA ASP A 209 8.26 6.81 -23.84
C ASP A 209 9.05 5.53 -23.49
N ASP A 210 10.30 5.69 -23.05
CA ASP A 210 11.14 4.62 -22.53
C ASP A 210 11.16 4.66 -21.00
N GLY A 211 10.98 3.49 -20.39
CA GLY A 211 10.94 3.44 -18.94
C GLY A 211 10.73 2.05 -18.38
N THR A 212 10.45 2.02 -17.07
CA THR A 212 10.19 0.79 -16.35
C THR A 212 9.32 1.02 -15.12
N THR A 213 8.61 -0.02 -14.70
CA THR A 213 8.03 -0.12 -13.36
C THR A 213 9.12 -0.47 -12.34
N LEU A 214 8.81 -0.33 -11.05
CA LEU A 214 9.68 -0.79 -9.98
C LEU A 214 8.82 -1.23 -8.80
N THR A 215 8.88 -2.51 -8.45
CA THR A 215 8.33 -3.04 -7.20
C THR A 215 9.41 -3.78 -6.45
N ALA A 216 9.66 -3.39 -5.20
CA ALA A 216 10.73 -3.96 -4.40
C ALA A 216 10.32 -4.15 -2.93
N LEU A 217 10.84 -5.19 -2.31
CA LEU A 217 10.73 -5.49 -0.89
C LEU A 217 12.14 -5.52 -0.29
N LEU A 218 12.37 -4.70 0.74
CA LEU A 218 13.62 -4.67 1.50
C LEU A 218 13.41 -5.25 2.90
N TRP A 219 14.16 -6.29 3.22
CA TRP A 219 14.21 -6.94 4.52
C TRP A 219 15.12 -6.17 5.48
N THR A 220 14.59 -5.91 6.67
CA THR A 220 15.28 -5.16 7.71
C THR A 220 15.61 -6.03 8.93
N GLY A 221 15.28 -7.32 8.89
CA GLY A 221 15.41 -8.26 10.01
C GLY A 221 14.06 -8.64 10.64
N SER A 222 13.22 -7.65 10.93
CA SER A 222 11.90 -7.86 11.56
C SER A 222 10.73 -7.34 10.71
N ARG A 223 11.02 -6.51 9.70
CA ARG A 223 10.03 -5.90 8.82
C ARG A 223 10.46 -5.94 7.36
N LEU A 224 9.46 -5.83 6.50
CA LEU A 224 9.60 -5.63 5.07
C LEU A 224 9.15 -4.23 4.69
N ALA A 225 10.03 -3.51 4.01
CA ALA A 225 9.73 -2.22 3.44
C ALA A 225 9.45 -2.36 1.95
N LEU A 226 8.23 -2.00 1.55
CA LEU A 226 7.74 -2.04 0.18
C LEU A 226 7.98 -0.69 -0.50
N VAL A 227 8.50 -0.77 -1.72
CA VAL A 227 8.54 0.31 -2.71
C VAL A 227 7.74 -0.13 -3.92
N HIS A 228 6.87 0.73 -4.42
CA HIS A 228 6.07 0.41 -5.59
C HIS A 228 5.84 1.62 -6.51
N ILE A 229 6.10 1.41 -7.80
CA ILE A 229 5.85 2.32 -8.92
C ILE A 229 5.45 1.47 -10.15
N GLY A 230 4.18 1.48 -10.54
CA GLY A 230 3.72 0.90 -11.80
C GLY A 230 2.56 -0.04 -11.55
N ASP A 231 2.46 -1.11 -12.31
CA ASP A 231 1.40 -2.12 -12.22
C ASP A 231 1.93 -3.54 -11.98
N SER A 232 3.24 -3.68 -11.78
CA SER A 232 3.79 -4.88 -11.14
C SER A 232 3.21 -5.04 -9.73
N ARG A 233 2.94 -6.27 -9.32
CA ARG A 233 2.21 -6.54 -8.08
C ARG A 233 3.07 -7.23 -7.04
N ALA A 234 2.81 -6.95 -5.77
CA ALA A 234 3.32 -7.74 -4.65
C ALA A 234 2.17 -8.33 -3.85
N TYR A 235 2.28 -9.61 -3.52
CA TYR A 235 1.33 -10.36 -2.71
C TYR A 235 2.02 -10.91 -1.47
N LEU A 236 1.24 -11.01 -0.38
CA LEU A 236 1.57 -11.72 0.85
C LEU A 236 0.62 -12.90 1.00
N LEU A 237 1.16 -14.11 1.08
CA LEU A 237 0.44 -15.30 1.54
C LEU A 237 0.71 -15.48 3.05
N ARG A 238 -0.35 -15.38 3.86
CA ARG A 238 -0.30 -15.60 5.31
C ARG A 238 -1.51 -16.41 5.74
N ASP A 239 -1.28 -17.44 6.56
CA ASP A 239 -2.33 -18.31 7.09
C ASP A 239 -3.26 -18.93 6.02
N GLY A 240 -2.74 -19.13 4.80
CA GLY A 240 -3.48 -19.68 3.66
C GLY A 240 -4.31 -18.66 2.87
N GLU A 241 -4.25 -17.37 3.23
CA GLU A 241 -4.91 -16.27 2.52
C GLU A 241 -3.91 -15.42 1.74
N LEU A 242 -4.28 -15.05 0.50
CA LEU A 242 -3.46 -14.21 -0.38
C LEU A 242 -3.93 -12.75 -0.32
N PHE A 243 -3.03 -11.85 0.04
CA PHE A 243 -3.27 -10.42 0.15
C PHE A 243 -2.45 -9.66 -0.89
N LEU A 244 -3.10 -8.91 -1.77
CA LEU A 244 -2.44 -7.94 -2.64
C LEU A 244 -2.02 -6.73 -1.79
N ILE A 245 -0.72 -6.43 -1.72
CA ILE A 245 -0.17 -5.37 -0.85
C ILE A 245 0.26 -4.11 -1.63
N THR A 246 0.29 -4.19 -2.96
CA THR A 246 0.46 -3.05 -3.89
C THR A 246 -0.88 -2.55 -4.41
N HIS A 247 -0.88 -1.36 -5.00
CA HIS A 247 -2.05 -0.77 -5.65
C HIS A 247 -1.62 -0.23 -7.01
N ASP A 248 -2.16 -0.79 -8.09
CA ASP A 248 -1.67 -0.54 -9.44
C ASP A 248 -1.77 0.96 -9.81
N HIS A 249 -0.68 1.52 -10.30
CA HIS A 249 -0.63 2.87 -10.84
C HIS A 249 -1.05 2.92 -12.30
N THR A 250 -2.26 2.43 -12.63
CA THR A 250 -2.83 2.46 -13.99
C THR A 250 -4.04 3.38 -14.08
N VAL A 251 -4.35 3.84 -15.30
CA VAL A 251 -5.55 4.63 -15.57
C VAL A 251 -6.83 3.87 -15.20
N VAL A 252 -6.88 2.57 -15.49
CA VAL A 252 -8.06 1.74 -15.19
C VAL A 252 -8.24 1.54 -13.69
N GLN A 253 -7.15 1.39 -12.92
CA GLN A 253 -7.24 1.30 -11.46
C GLN A 253 -7.78 2.60 -10.86
N SER A 254 -7.30 3.76 -11.33
CA SER A 254 -7.84 5.06 -10.91
C SER A 254 -9.34 5.20 -11.23
N MET A 255 -9.81 4.69 -12.37
CA MET A 255 -11.24 4.71 -12.72
C MET A 255 -12.08 3.80 -11.82
N ILE A 256 -11.53 2.65 -11.39
CA ILE A 256 -12.16 1.78 -10.40
C ILE A 256 -12.28 2.49 -9.05
N ASP A 257 -11.20 3.12 -8.58
CA ASP A 257 -11.16 3.82 -7.30
C ASP A 257 -12.16 5.00 -7.26
N GLU A 258 -12.38 5.65 -8.41
CA GLU A 258 -13.39 6.71 -8.60
C GLU A 258 -14.82 6.17 -8.75
N GLY A 259 -15.02 4.85 -8.81
CA GLY A 259 -16.31 4.20 -9.04
C GLY A 259 -16.87 4.39 -10.44
N ARG A 260 -16.02 4.72 -11.42
CA ARG A 260 -16.39 4.91 -12.83
C ARG A 260 -16.36 3.62 -13.63
N LEU A 261 -15.73 2.58 -13.10
CA LEU A 261 -15.48 1.33 -13.77
C LEU A 261 -15.47 0.18 -12.75
N THR A 262 -15.96 -0.99 -13.15
CA THR A 262 -15.86 -2.22 -12.34
C THR A 262 -14.56 -2.97 -12.63
N ALA A 263 -14.14 -3.85 -11.72
CA ALA A 263 -12.93 -4.66 -11.91
C ALA A 263 -13.04 -5.56 -13.15
N GLU A 264 -14.22 -6.10 -13.44
CA GLU A 264 -14.50 -6.94 -14.60
C GLU A 264 -14.39 -6.14 -15.91
N GLU A 265 -14.87 -4.90 -15.93
CA GLU A 265 -14.77 -4.01 -17.09
C GLU A 265 -13.30 -3.62 -17.39
N ALA A 266 -12.46 -3.48 -16.35
CA ALA A 266 -11.06 -3.05 -16.49
C ALA A 266 -10.22 -4.00 -17.32
N VAL A 267 -10.45 -5.30 -17.17
CA VAL A 267 -9.68 -6.35 -17.86
C VAL A 267 -9.74 -6.18 -19.38
N SER A 268 -10.88 -5.71 -19.90
CA SER A 268 -11.11 -5.54 -21.34
C SER A 268 -10.94 -4.09 -21.83
N HIS A 269 -10.61 -3.16 -20.94
CA HIS A 269 -10.57 -1.74 -21.26
C HIS A 269 -9.39 -1.41 -22.21
N PRO A 270 -9.58 -0.55 -23.24
CA PRO A 270 -8.52 -0.22 -24.20
C PRO A 270 -7.27 0.41 -23.58
N GLN A 271 -7.40 1.07 -22.43
CA GLN A 271 -6.32 1.74 -21.71
C GLN A 271 -5.83 0.95 -20.49
N ARG A 272 -6.06 -0.38 -20.44
CA ARG A 272 -5.69 -1.20 -19.29
C ARG A 272 -4.19 -1.18 -18.94
N ALA A 273 -3.33 -1.05 -19.94
CA ALA A 273 -1.88 -1.00 -19.79
C ALA A 273 -1.33 0.44 -19.69
N LEU A 274 -2.19 1.46 -19.57
CA LEU A 274 -1.74 2.84 -19.51
C LEU A 274 -1.34 3.20 -18.07
N LEU A 275 -0.04 3.32 -17.84
CA LEU A 275 0.56 3.67 -16.54
C LEU A 275 0.37 5.16 -16.21
N LEU A 276 0.06 5.43 -14.94
CA LEU A 276 0.04 6.77 -14.31
C LEU A 276 1.37 7.10 -13.63
N LYS A 277 2.09 6.08 -13.14
CA LYS A 277 3.43 6.24 -12.55
C LYS A 277 4.38 5.19 -13.12
N ALA A 278 5.53 5.63 -13.62
CA ALA A 278 6.62 4.79 -14.07
C ALA A 278 7.94 5.58 -14.00
N LEU A 279 9.07 4.90 -13.85
CA LEU A 279 10.38 5.51 -14.01
C LEU A 279 10.63 5.70 -15.51
N THR A 280 10.83 6.94 -15.97
CA THR A 280 10.98 7.25 -17.40
C THR A 280 12.15 8.17 -17.67
N GLY A 281 12.61 8.20 -18.92
CA GLY A 281 13.62 9.15 -19.38
C GLY A 281 13.19 10.62 -19.38
N GLY A 282 11.90 10.90 -19.15
CA GLY A 282 11.33 12.26 -19.20
C GLY A 282 11.67 13.17 -18.01
N GLY A 283 12.42 12.69 -17.01
CA GLY A 283 12.91 13.54 -15.92
C GLY A 283 11.85 13.99 -14.89
N THR A 284 10.62 13.49 -14.98
CA THR A 284 9.55 13.88 -14.05
C THR A 284 9.76 13.17 -12.72
N ALA A 285 9.72 13.93 -11.61
CA ALA A 285 9.83 13.35 -10.27
C ALA A 285 8.62 12.44 -9.99
N VAL A 286 8.89 11.15 -9.76
CA VAL A 286 7.88 10.16 -9.42
C VAL A 286 7.90 9.95 -7.91
N ILE A 287 6.71 10.02 -7.29
CA ILE A 287 6.55 9.71 -5.87
C ILE A 287 6.20 8.23 -5.74
N PRO A 288 7.09 7.40 -5.17
CA PRO A 288 6.81 5.98 -4.94
C PRO A 288 5.77 5.81 -3.84
N ASP A 289 5.05 4.69 -3.90
CA ASP A 289 4.27 4.20 -2.77
C ASP A 289 5.22 3.44 -1.84
N LEU A 290 5.35 3.92 -0.59
CA LEU A 290 6.21 3.34 0.43
C LEU A 290 5.38 2.79 1.59
N ARG A 291 5.58 1.53 1.97
CA ARG A 291 4.86 0.88 3.08
C ARG A 291 5.79 0.01 3.92
N LEU A 292 5.49 -0.11 5.21
CA LEU A 292 6.14 -1.06 6.11
C LEU A 292 5.15 -2.18 6.45
N HIS A 293 5.62 -3.42 6.35
CA HIS A 293 4.88 -4.62 6.69
C HIS A 293 5.65 -5.41 7.74
N ASP A 294 4.96 -5.89 8.78
CA ASP A 294 5.54 -6.85 9.71
C ASP A 294 5.61 -8.23 9.05
N ALA A 295 6.74 -8.89 9.23
CA ALA A 295 7.00 -10.22 8.69
C ALA A 295 6.93 -11.27 9.80
N HIS A 296 6.24 -12.36 9.52
CA HIS A 296 6.04 -13.47 10.44
C HIS A 296 6.64 -14.75 9.85
N PRO A 297 7.18 -15.65 10.69
CA PRO A 297 7.57 -16.98 10.22
C PRO A 297 6.39 -17.66 9.49
N GLY A 298 6.64 -18.20 8.31
CA GLY A 298 5.63 -18.84 7.47
C GLY A 298 5.00 -17.92 6.42
N ASP A 299 5.25 -16.61 6.48
CA ASP A 299 4.85 -15.69 5.41
C ASP A 299 5.56 -16.06 4.10
N ARG A 300 4.81 -15.99 2.99
CA ARG A 300 5.36 -16.13 1.65
C ARG A 300 5.01 -14.91 0.82
N TYR A 301 6.01 -14.26 0.25
CA TYR A 301 5.85 -13.10 -0.62
C TYR A 301 6.00 -13.49 -2.09
N LEU A 302 5.20 -12.88 -2.95
CA LEU A 302 5.32 -12.94 -4.40
C LEU A 302 5.42 -11.51 -4.93
N LEU A 303 6.47 -11.20 -5.68
CA LEU A 303 6.48 -10.03 -6.58
C LEU A 303 6.35 -10.53 -8.00
N CYS A 304 5.58 -9.86 -8.85
CA CYS A 304 5.47 -10.24 -10.25
C CYS A 304 5.17 -9.07 -11.19
N SER A 305 5.62 -9.17 -12.43
CA SER A 305 5.20 -8.27 -13.52
C SER A 305 3.75 -8.55 -13.94
N ASP A 306 3.20 -7.65 -14.75
CA ASP A 306 1.81 -7.76 -15.23
C ASP A 306 1.61 -9.00 -16.12
N GLY A 307 2.66 -9.50 -16.77
CA GLY A 307 2.60 -10.70 -17.61
C GLY A 307 2.28 -11.99 -16.84
N LEU A 308 2.40 -12.00 -15.51
CA LEU A 308 1.84 -13.05 -14.67
C LEU A 308 0.37 -12.74 -14.31
N SER A 309 0.14 -11.60 -13.67
CA SER A 309 -1.15 -11.27 -13.04
C SER A 309 -2.28 -10.99 -14.04
N SER A 310 -1.95 -10.62 -15.28
CA SER A 310 -2.92 -10.37 -16.35
C SER A 310 -3.49 -11.65 -16.97
N VAL A 311 -2.82 -12.80 -16.82
CA VAL A 311 -3.21 -14.05 -17.50
C VAL A 311 -3.40 -15.23 -16.55
N VAL A 312 -2.84 -15.17 -15.35
CA VAL A 312 -3.04 -16.18 -14.31
C VAL A 312 -4.00 -15.61 -13.26
N PRO A 313 -5.23 -16.16 -13.15
CA PRO A 313 -6.19 -15.77 -12.13
C PRO A 313 -5.64 -15.88 -10.70
N GLU A 314 -6.12 -15.02 -9.80
CA GLU A 314 -5.63 -14.96 -8.41
C GLU A 314 -5.85 -16.25 -7.62
N ASP A 315 -6.96 -16.96 -7.84
CA ASP A 315 -7.21 -18.28 -7.24
C ASP A 315 -6.15 -19.30 -7.67
N ARG A 316 -5.71 -19.24 -8.92
CA ARG A 316 -4.63 -20.08 -9.42
C ARG A 316 -3.26 -19.68 -8.85
N ILE A 317 -3.02 -18.39 -8.64
CA ILE A 317 -1.80 -17.92 -7.95
C ILE A 317 -1.79 -18.44 -6.51
N LEU A 318 -2.91 -18.32 -5.79
CA LEU A 318 -3.08 -18.83 -4.43
C LEU A 318 -2.80 -20.34 -4.34
N ASP A 319 -3.35 -21.15 -5.25
CA ASP A 319 -3.08 -22.60 -5.31
C ASP A 319 -1.58 -22.91 -5.44
N LEU A 320 -0.89 -22.18 -6.33
CA LEU A 320 0.52 -22.39 -6.61
C LEU A 320 1.41 -21.96 -5.45
N LEU A 321 1.06 -20.87 -4.77
CA LEU A 321 1.80 -20.37 -3.61
C LEU A 321 1.54 -21.19 -2.33
N THR A 322 0.34 -21.76 -2.16
CA THR A 322 -0.01 -22.60 -1.01
C THR A 322 0.57 -24.01 -1.12
N SER A 323 0.97 -24.43 -2.33
CA SER A 323 1.60 -25.72 -2.55
C SER A 323 2.91 -25.85 -1.74
N PRO A 324 3.19 -27.02 -1.13
CA PRO A 324 4.39 -27.25 -0.30
C PRO A 324 5.63 -27.46 -1.18
N ILE A 325 5.97 -26.44 -1.95
CA ILE A 325 7.10 -26.41 -2.89
C ILE A 325 8.06 -25.29 -2.50
N SER A 326 9.34 -25.47 -2.83
CA SER A 326 10.37 -24.44 -2.60
C SER A 326 10.15 -23.21 -3.50
N PRO A 327 10.69 -22.04 -3.14
CA PRO A 327 10.59 -20.82 -3.94
C PRO A 327 11.00 -21.02 -5.41
N ASP A 328 12.09 -21.75 -5.68
CA ASP A 328 12.55 -22.09 -7.05
C ASP A 328 11.52 -22.86 -7.86
N LYS A 329 10.80 -23.80 -7.22
CA LYS A 329 9.73 -24.54 -7.90
C LYS A 329 8.49 -23.68 -8.08
N ALA A 330 8.19 -22.79 -7.12
CA ALA A 330 7.06 -21.88 -7.19
C ALA A 330 7.20 -20.90 -8.37
N VAL A 331 8.34 -20.22 -8.51
CA VAL A 331 8.58 -19.30 -9.63
C VAL A 331 8.47 -20.01 -10.99
N LYS A 332 9.03 -21.22 -11.12
CA LYS A 332 8.90 -22.03 -12.35
C LYS A 332 7.46 -22.44 -12.62
N ALA A 333 6.67 -22.76 -11.60
CA ALA A 333 5.27 -23.13 -11.75
C ALA A 333 4.40 -21.92 -12.14
N LEU A 334 4.65 -20.75 -11.57
CA LEU A 334 3.97 -19.49 -11.89
C LEU A 334 4.25 -19.07 -13.35
N VAL A 335 5.53 -19.00 -13.74
CA VAL A 335 5.92 -18.70 -15.13
C VAL A 335 5.38 -19.76 -16.09
N GLY A 336 5.42 -21.04 -15.70
CA GLY A 336 4.83 -22.13 -16.47
C GLY A 336 3.31 -21.99 -16.66
N ALA A 337 2.59 -21.47 -15.66
CA ALA A 337 1.16 -21.21 -15.76
C ALA A 337 0.86 -20.04 -16.72
N ALA A 338 1.60 -18.94 -16.62
CA ALA A 338 1.45 -17.79 -17.53
C ALA A 338 1.74 -18.20 -18.99
N ASN A 339 2.81 -18.97 -19.21
CA ASN A 339 3.16 -19.49 -20.51
C ASN A 339 2.11 -20.47 -21.08
N LYS A 340 1.44 -21.26 -20.23
CA LYS A 340 0.32 -22.12 -20.66
C LYS A 340 -0.94 -21.33 -21.01
N ALA A 341 -1.13 -20.16 -20.41
CA ALA A 341 -2.21 -19.23 -20.75
C ALA A 341 -1.94 -18.44 -22.05
N GLY A 342 -0.83 -18.73 -22.75
CA GLY A 342 -0.46 -18.15 -24.03
C GLY A 342 0.80 -17.29 -23.98
N GLY A 343 1.27 -16.88 -22.79
CA GLY A 343 2.48 -16.06 -22.61
C GLY A 343 2.53 -14.81 -23.50
N PRO A 344 1.51 -13.93 -23.44
CA PRO A 344 1.41 -12.78 -24.34
C PRO A 344 2.46 -11.69 -24.05
N ASP A 345 3.01 -11.68 -22.84
CA ASP A 345 4.05 -10.74 -22.42
C ASP A 345 5.24 -11.43 -21.75
N ASN A 346 6.27 -10.65 -21.42
CA ASN A 346 7.34 -11.06 -20.51
C ASN A 346 6.76 -11.42 -19.14
N VAL A 347 7.32 -12.43 -18.48
CA VAL A 347 6.80 -12.92 -17.20
C VAL A 347 7.94 -13.02 -16.22
N SER A 348 7.88 -12.18 -15.20
CA SER A 348 8.89 -12.12 -14.15
C SER A 348 8.25 -12.23 -12.78
N CYS A 349 8.87 -13.02 -11.92
CA CYS A 349 8.42 -13.13 -10.54
C CYS A 349 9.55 -13.49 -9.57
N VAL A 350 9.35 -13.09 -8.33
CA VAL A 350 10.19 -13.42 -7.18
C VAL A 350 9.30 -14.02 -6.11
N VAL A 351 9.67 -15.19 -5.59
CA VAL A 351 9.01 -15.80 -4.43
C VAL A 351 10.00 -15.83 -3.28
N ALA A 352 9.56 -15.44 -2.09
CA ALA A 352 10.36 -15.50 -0.87
C ALA A 352 9.56 -16.02 0.33
N ASP A 353 10.13 -16.98 1.04
CA ASP A 353 9.59 -17.56 2.27
C ASP A 353 10.33 -16.97 3.46
N VAL A 354 9.57 -16.47 4.44
CA VAL A 354 10.10 -16.09 5.75
C VAL A 354 10.17 -17.35 6.61
N VAL A 355 11.36 -17.78 6.96
CA VAL A 355 11.59 -18.96 7.81
C VAL A 355 12.33 -18.56 9.07
N ALA A 356 12.09 -19.27 10.18
CA ALA A 356 12.99 -19.18 11.33
C ALA A 356 14.35 -19.77 10.93
N ALA A 357 15.42 -19.03 11.22
CA ALA A 357 16.81 -19.37 10.97
C ALA A 357 17.32 -20.49 11.89
#